data_AF-A0A1Z4QPI7-F1
#
_entry.id   AF-A0A1Z4QPI7-F1
#
_cell.length_a   1.000
_cell.length_b   1.000
_cell.length_c   1.000
_cell.angle_alpha   90.00
_cell.angle_beta   90.00
_cell.angle_gamma   90.00
#
_symmetry.space_group_name_H-M   'P 1'
#
loop_
_entity.id
_entity.type
_entity.pdbx_description
1 polymer ?
#
loop_
_entity_poly.entity_id
_entity_poly.type
_entity_poly.pdbx_seq_one_letter_code
_entity_poly.pdbx_strand_id
1 'polypeptide(L)'
;MNTYTQTHQLNSELILHDTVQTPLTIYVITLTLITQNDTLIESRLTFQVNPELYERIHTAALFNLQPELRGSLTNGEFDNETNIEIIASLKPDFLPHLTPHLDNVTAYLQQLSQEEPNNPLLSTDNWLGLQVTQPRLPVATGYSTFWNYVNFTAISGDNIDSEQISDAIFKFFQNSVEANLESMANDAVSQALSEVTQGLEEWLDTSISAITSETLTQAVTEIANAFVKIADSSEIETNQQNIGSQNIFAEMVNFFTADDWHYSKIQGDTALRTAFSGDNGTWNCYAIARNQQQLVFYSVCSTLAPENKRLAVAEFITRANSGIIVGNFELDFDQGEICYKTCIDVSEIQLNFNCIKNLVYTNVTMMDKYLPGIMSVINGEVLPISAIKKIELIQDLSQSLDKQKQFLVDAPADSQETMVVNYSSQTDIQKQEIKRDKESHILSILTPEEIAQFHQVSQMVAPYQRKKVQEITDKLKSVIITRTGELGEEIFTRASNFFLEVKLEAKNLKLIQRYSGLAGRTRLLLQHLNNWSEQHGELPENSQGRIALVELDNLFWRIDQRLQELPTDKLESKQEVTLLIEIEEFREQLGVYENSIKRLSADC
;
A
#
# COMPACT_ATOMS: atom_id res chain seq x y z
N MET A 1 -17.22 42.71 20.84
CA MET A 1 -17.64 43.09 19.47
C MET A 1 -19.08 42.63 19.31
N ASN A 2 -19.97 43.46 18.76
CA ASN A 2 -21.38 43.09 18.61
C ASN A 2 -21.58 42.44 17.24
N THR A 3 -22.00 41.19 17.24
CA THR A 3 -22.37 40.44 16.04
C THR A 3 -23.88 40.49 15.87
N TYR A 4 -24.35 40.75 14.66
CA TYR A 4 -25.78 40.73 14.32
C TYR A 4 -26.07 39.58 13.38
N THR A 5 -27.15 38.85 13.66
CA THR A 5 -27.60 37.71 12.85
C THR A 5 -28.97 38.00 12.29
N GLN A 6 -29.11 37.93 10.97
CA GLN A 6 -30.36 38.14 10.25
C GLN A 6 -30.70 36.88 9.46
N THR A 7 -31.90 36.34 9.62
CA THR A 7 -32.35 35.13 8.91
C THR A 7 -33.51 35.46 7.99
N HIS A 8 -33.37 35.14 6.72
CA HIS A 8 -34.37 35.30 5.68
C HIS A 8 -34.98 33.94 5.35
N GLN A 9 -36.30 33.86 5.29
CA GLN A 9 -37.05 32.69 4.83
C GLN A 9 -37.19 32.77 3.31
N LEU A 10 -36.65 31.78 2.57
CA LEU A 10 -36.75 31.74 1.12
C LEU A 10 -37.89 30.82 0.67
N ASN A 11 -37.93 29.59 1.20
CA ASN A 11 -38.90 28.55 0.85
C ASN A 11 -39.12 28.45 -0.67
N SER A 12 -38.01 28.36 -1.41
CA SER A 12 -37.99 28.40 -2.87
C SER A 12 -36.92 27.50 -3.45
N GLU A 13 -37.12 27.06 -4.69
CA GLU A 13 -36.08 26.37 -5.45
C GLU A 13 -34.94 27.31 -5.84
N LEU A 14 -33.72 26.82 -5.75
CA LEU A 14 -32.50 27.47 -6.23
C LEU A 14 -31.72 26.46 -7.07
N ILE A 15 -31.25 26.89 -8.25
CA ILE A 15 -30.42 26.04 -9.12
C ILE A 15 -28.96 26.44 -8.90
N LEU A 16 -28.17 25.50 -8.40
CA LEU A 16 -26.71 25.58 -8.34
C LEU A 16 -26.09 24.71 -9.43
N HIS A 17 -24.79 24.87 -9.65
CA HIS A 17 -24.02 24.13 -10.65
C HIS A 17 -22.77 23.53 -10.02
N ASP A 18 -22.43 22.31 -10.43
CA ASP A 18 -21.14 21.69 -10.10
C ASP A 18 -20.01 22.20 -11.02
N THR A 19 -18.79 21.70 -10.79
CA THR A 19 -17.59 22.05 -11.58
C THR A 19 -17.72 21.81 -13.08
N VAL A 20 -18.55 20.85 -13.48
CA VAL A 20 -18.82 20.51 -14.88
C VAL A 20 -20.12 21.16 -15.38
N GLN A 21 -20.63 22.17 -14.67
CA GLN A 21 -21.80 22.99 -15.02
C GLN A 21 -23.13 22.24 -15.02
N THR A 22 -23.20 21.06 -14.40
CA THR A 22 -24.43 20.29 -14.32
C THR A 22 -25.35 20.90 -13.26
N PRO A 23 -26.61 21.23 -13.61
CA PRO A 23 -27.53 21.85 -12.67
C PRO A 23 -27.87 20.93 -11.50
N LEU A 24 -28.08 21.54 -10.34
CA LEU A 24 -28.47 20.94 -9.08
C LEU A 24 -29.57 21.81 -8.46
N THR A 25 -30.82 21.38 -8.62
CA THR A 25 -31.97 22.08 -8.05
C THR A 25 -32.15 21.66 -6.60
N ILE A 26 -32.06 22.63 -5.68
CA ILE A 26 -32.25 22.43 -4.24
C ILE A 26 -33.45 23.24 -3.75
N TYR A 27 -34.09 22.80 -2.66
CA TYR A 27 -35.16 23.57 -2.02
C TYR A 27 -34.60 24.35 -0.83
N VAL A 28 -34.42 25.66 -0.99
CA VAL A 28 -33.85 26.52 0.06
C VAL A 28 -34.91 26.89 1.09
N ILE A 29 -34.61 26.64 2.35
CA ILE A 29 -35.47 26.99 3.49
C ILE A 29 -35.10 28.40 3.97
N THR A 30 -33.85 28.60 4.38
CA THR A 30 -33.37 29.87 4.95
C THR A 30 -32.00 30.30 4.42
N LEU A 31 -31.79 31.62 4.41
CA LEU A 31 -30.47 32.24 4.29
C LEU A 31 -30.22 33.08 5.54
N THR A 32 -29.17 32.74 6.28
CA THR A 32 -28.75 33.45 7.49
C THR A 32 -27.48 34.25 7.21
N LEU A 33 -27.53 35.55 7.46
CA LEU A 33 -26.42 36.48 7.29
C LEU A 33 -25.92 36.92 8.66
N ILE A 34 -24.60 36.87 8.85
CA ILE A 34 -23.95 37.28 10.10
C ILE A 34 -23.03 38.44 9.78
N THR A 35 -23.27 39.57 10.44
CA THR A 35 -22.49 40.80 10.27
C THR A 35 -21.80 41.21 11.55
N GLN A 36 -20.60 41.77 11.43
CA GLN A 36 -19.81 42.30 12.52
C GLN A 36 -19.32 43.68 12.14
N ASN A 37 -19.65 44.70 12.95
CA ASN A 37 -19.35 46.11 12.64
C ASN A 37 -19.78 46.50 11.21
N ASP A 38 -21.01 46.14 10.83
CA ASP A 38 -21.60 46.38 9.49
C ASP A 38 -20.89 45.70 8.30
N THR A 39 -19.96 44.78 8.57
CA THR A 39 -19.31 43.95 7.54
C THR A 39 -19.89 42.54 7.56
N LEU A 40 -20.26 42.00 6.38
CA LEU A 40 -20.70 40.60 6.26
C LEU A 40 -19.50 39.68 6.51
N ILE A 41 -19.61 38.84 7.54
CA ILE A 41 -18.56 37.89 7.92
C ILE A 41 -18.94 36.44 7.63
N GLU A 42 -20.24 36.13 7.50
CA GLU A 42 -20.69 34.79 7.18
C GLU A 42 -22.07 34.80 6.51
N SER A 43 -22.29 33.87 5.58
CA SER A 43 -23.59 33.65 4.93
C SER A 43 -23.87 32.15 4.90
N ARG A 44 -24.96 31.72 5.56
CA ARG A 44 -25.36 30.32 5.67
C ARG A 44 -26.65 30.05 4.90
N LEU A 45 -26.64 29.04 4.06
CA LEU A 45 -27.76 28.53 3.30
C LEU A 45 -28.22 27.21 3.93
N THR A 46 -29.50 27.14 4.31
CA THR A 46 -30.14 25.88 4.75
C THR A 46 -31.11 25.43 3.67
N PHE A 47 -30.96 24.20 3.20
CA PHE A 47 -31.75 23.66 2.11
C PHE A 47 -32.03 22.17 2.27
N GLN A 48 -33.07 21.69 1.61
CA GLN A 48 -33.45 20.28 1.58
C GLN A 48 -33.20 19.66 0.21
N VAL A 49 -32.79 18.40 0.26
CA VAL A 49 -32.59 17.53 -0.90
C VAL A 49 -33.26 16.19 -0.65
N ASN A 50 -33.71 15.51 -1.70
CA ASN A 50 -34.18 14.12 -1.57
C ASN A 50 -32.96 13.17 -1.47
N PRO A 51 -33.17 11.90 -1.03
CA PRO A 51 -32.07 10.95 -0.88
C PRO A 51 -31.28 10.68 -2.17
N GLU A 52 -31.92 10.65 -3.33
CA GLU A 52 -31.25 10.46 -4.63
C GLU A 52 -30.28 11.62 -4.97
N LEU A 53 -30.72 12.86 -4.75
CA LEU A 53 -29.89 14.04 -4.95
C LEU A 53 -28.77 14.12 -3.92
N TYR A 54 -29.04 13.68 -2.69
CA TYR A 54 -28.03 13.56 -1.66
C TYR A 54 -26.93 12.56 -2.04
N GLU A 55 -27.27 11.39 -2.59
CA GLU A 55 -26.28 10.43 -3.08
C GLU A 55 -25.34 11.02 -4.13
N ARG A 56 -25.86 11.89 -5.02
CA ARG A 56 -25.02 12.65 -5.95
C ARG A 56 -24.10 13.63 -5.23
N ILE A 57 -24.65 14.41 -4.28
CA ILE A 57 -23.85 15.35 -3.46
C ILE A 57 -22.75 14.61 -2.69
N HIS A 58 -23.10 13.45 -2.12
CA HIS A 58 -22.21 12.58 -1.36
C HIS A 58 -21.11 11.98 -2.24
N THR A 59 -21.46 11.40 -3.38
CA THR A 59 -20.50 10.72 -4.26
C THR A 59 -19.55 11.71 -4.94
N ALA A 60 -20.07 12.87 -5.37
CA ALA A 60 -19.29 13.90 -6.05
C ALA A 60 -18.67 14.95 -5.10
N ALA A 61 -18.84 14.78 -3.78
CA ALA A 61 -18.35 15.70 -2.75
C ALA A 61 -18.74 17.18 -2.98
N LEU A 62 -19.94 17.42 -3.51
CA LEU A 62 -20.45 18.78 -3.73
C LEU A 62 -20.58 19.53 -2.40
N PHE A 63 -20.55 20.86 -2.43
CA PHE A 63 -20.52 21.70 -1.22
C PHE A 63 -19.29 21.45 -0.33
N ASN A 64 -18.16 21.06 -0.94
CA ASN A 64 -16.92 20.69 -0.22
C ASN A 64 -17.16 19.62 0.87
N LEU A 65 -18.14 18.74 0.65
CA LEU A 65 -18.42 17.60 1.52
C LEU A 65 -17.48 16.44 1.19
N GLN A 66 -16.17 16.66 1.22
CA GLN A 66 -15.21 15.57 1.00
C GLN A 66 -15.34 14.50 2.07
N PRO A 67 -15.23 13.19 1.76
CA PRO A 67 -15.40 12.10 2.73
C PRO A 67 -14.61 12.28 4.02
N GLU A 68 -13.40 12.82 3.92
CA GLU A 68 -12.44 13.01 5.00
C GLU A 68 -12.82 14.16 5.95
N LEU A 69 -13.70 15.06 5.51
CA LEU A 69 -14.17 16.21 6.28
C LEU A 69 -15.52 15.96 6.96
N ARG A 70 -16.11 14.77 6.78
CA ARG A 70 -17.40 14.39 7.36
C ARG A 70 -17.16 13.76 8.72
N GLY A 71 -17.91 14.21 9.73
CA GLY A 71 -17.95 13.53 11.02
C GLY A 71 -18.80 12.26 10.98
N SER A 72 -18.82 11.54 12.09
CA SER A 72 -19.63 10.33 12.26
C SER A 72 -21.13 10.60 12.14
N LEU A 73 -21.85 9.67 11.52
CA LEU A 73 -23.31 9.66 11.52
C LEU A 73 -23.84 9.40 12.92
N THR A 74 -24.64 10.34 13.40
CA THR A 74 -25.40 10.20 14.65
C THR A 74 -26.74 9.53 14.37
N ASN A 75 -27.16 8.60 15.22
CA ASN A 75 -28.48 7.96 15.18
C ASN A 75 -28.78 7.15 13.90
N GLY A 76 -27.77 6.45 13.35
CA GLY A 76 -27.94 5.47 12.25
C GLY A 76 -27.77 6.03 10.84
N GLU A 77 -28.10 5.25 9.82
CA GLU A 77 -28.00 5.64 8.41
C GLU A 77 -29.21 6.45 7.93
N PHE A 78 -29.05 7.25 6.88
CA PHE A 78 -30.17 7.93 6.22
C PHE A 78 -31.14 6.95 5.56
N ASP A 79 -32.43 7.29 5.52
CA ASP A 79 -33.47 6.50 4.85
C ASP A 79 -33.75 7.09 3.48
N ASN A 80 -34.44 6.29 2.67
CA ASN A 80 -34.84 6.65 1.33
C ASN A 80 -36.22 7.34 1.27
N GLU A 81 -36.83 7.67 2.42
CA GLU A 81 -38.22 8.15 2.49
C GLU A 81 -38.33 9.66 2.76
N THR A 82 -37.40 10.23 3.52
CA THR A 82 -37.46 11.62 3.99
C THR A 82 -36.35 12.48 3.42
N ASN A 83 -36.63 13.78 3.24
CA ASN A 83 -35.65 14.72 2.74
C ASN A 83 -34.54 14.96 3.76
N ILE A 84 -33.34 15.20 3.25
CA ILE A 84 -32.13 15.51 4.01
C ILE A 84 -31.92 17.03 3.94
N GLU A 85 -31.75 17.64 5.11
CA GLU A 85 -31.43 19.06 5.28
C GLU A 85 -29.91 19.24 5.36
N ILE A 86 -29.39 20.18 4.56
CA ILE A 86 -27.99 20.56 4.53
C ILE A 86 -27.88 22.04 4.89
N ILE A 87 -26.96 22.36 5.80
CA ILE A 87 -26.56 23.72 6.12
C ILE A 87 -25.18 23.94 5.50
N ALA A 88 -25.02 24.93 4.63
CA ALA A 88 -23.75 25.27 4.00
C ALA A 88 -23.40 26.75 4.18
N SER A 89 -22.11 27.09 4.33
CA SER A 89 -21.61 28.46 4.45
C SER A 89 -20.88 28.90 3.19
N LEU A 90 -21.10 30.14 2.73
CA LEU A 90 -20.39 30.67 1.58
C LEU A 90 -18.92 30.94 1.94
N LYS A 91 -17.98 30.51 1.09
CA LYS A 91 -16.54 30.78 1.27
C LYS A 91 -16.29 32.29 1.44
N PRO A 92 -15.40 32.71 2.36
CA PRO A 92 -15.15 34.13 2.66
C PRO A 92 -14.85 34.99 1.44
N ASP A 93 -14.10 34.46 0.48
CA ASP A 93 -13.71 35.15 -0.76
C ASP A 93 -14.91 35.58 -1.64
N PHE A 94 -16.07 34.95 -1.45
CA PHE A 94 -17.28 35.24 -2.20
C PHE A 94 -18.29 36.10 -1.45
N LEU A 95 -18.10 36.36 -0.14
CA LEU A 95 -18.94 37.28 0.63
C LEU A 95 -19.04 38.68 0.00
N PRO A 96 -17.96 39.27 -0.57
CA PRO A 96 -18.06 40.58 -1.25
C PRO A 96 -19.04 40.61 -2.42
N HIS A 97 -19.37 39.47 -3.04
CA HIS A 97 -20.37 39.39 -4.12
C HIS A 97 -21.81 39.48 -3.59
N LEU A 98 -22.02 39.22 -2.30
CA LEU A 98 -23.31 39.28 -1.63
C LEU A 98 -23.53 40.64 -0.93
N THR A 99 -22.47 41.28 -0.45
CA THR A 99 -22.49 42.55 0.31
C THR A 99 -23.31 43.67 -0.36
N PRO A 100 -23.28 43.90 -1.68
CA PRO A 100 -24.07 44.96 -2.32
C PRO A 100 -25.59 44.72 -2.29
N HIS A 101 -26.00 43.49 -1.99
CA HIS A 101 -27.38 43.02 -2.16
C HIS A 101 -28.03 42.59 -0.83
N LEU A 102 -27.43 42.91 0.33
CA LEU A 102 -27.90 42.49 1.65
C LEU A 102 -29.37 42.85 1.92
N ASP A 103 -29.82 44.03 1.48
CA ASP A 103 -31.19 44.52 1.69
C ASP A 103 -32.25 43.70 0.93
N ASN A 104 -31.88 43.00 -0.15
CA ASN A 104 -32.79 42.23 -0.99
C ASN A 104 -32.17 40.91 -1.50
N VAL A 105 -31.40 40.26 -0.62
CA VAL A 105 -30.56 39.11 -0.97
C VAL A 105 -31.37 37.93 -1.53
N THR A 106 -32.60 37.72 -1.04
CA THR A 106 -33.49 36.65 -1.47
C THR A 106 -33.90 36.80 -2.94
N ALA A 107 -34.36 37.99 -3.34
CA ALA A 107 -34.76 38.23 -4.71
C ALA A 107 -33.54 38.21 -5.65
N TYR A 108 -32.39 38.70 -5.18
CA TYR A 108 -31.14 38.68 -5.93
C TYR A 108 -30.69 37.26 -6.27
N LEU A 109 -30.65 36.33 -5.29
CA LEU A 109 -30.27 34.93 -5.53
C LEU A 109 -31.24 34.22 -6.49
N GLN A 110 -32.55 34.50 -6.38
CA GLN A 110 -33.54 33.93 -7.30
C GLN A 110 -33.38 34.45 -8.73
N GLN A 111 -33.11 35.75 -8.89
CA GLN A 111 -32.86 36.36 -10.20
C GLN A 111 -31.56 35.84 -10.83
N LEU A 112 -30.50 35.74 -10.03
CA LEU A 112 -29.22 35.15 -10.42
C LEU A 112 -29.36 33.76 -11.03
N SER A 113 -30.16 32.91 -10.39
CA SER A 113 -30.40 31.53 -10.84
C SER A 113 -31.06 31.46 -12.23
N GLN A 114 -31.76 32.52 -12.64
CA GLN A 114 -32.41 32.61 -13.95
C GLN A 114 -31.57 33.35 -15.00
N GLU A 115 -30.85 34.39 -14.62
CA GLU A 115 -30.19 35.32 -15.55
C GLU A 115 -28.69 35.02 -15.74
N GLU A 116 -28.00 34.55 -14.71
CA GLU A 116 -26.54 34.34 -14.70
C GLU A 116 -26.15 33.01 -14.02
N PRO A 117 -26.44 31.85 -14.64
CA PRO A 117 -26.17 30.53 -14.04
C PRO A 117 -24.68 30.28 -13.72
N ASN A 118 -23.77 30.99 -14.40
CA ASN A 118 -22.33 30.88 -14.19
C ASN A 118 -21.81 31.73 -13.02
N ASN A 119 -22.68 32.41 -12.29
CA ASN A 119 -22.26 33.27 -11.20
C ASN A 119 -21.61 32.44 -10.08
N PRO A 120 -20.47 32.88 -9.49
CA PRO A 120 -19.79 32.14 -8.42
C PRO A 120 -20.68 31.81 -7.21
N LEU A 121 -21.70 32.61 -6.91
CA LEU A 121 -22.65 32.36 -5.81
C LEU A 121 -23.52 31.11 -6.04
N LEU A 122 -23.66 30.67 -7.29
CA LEU A 122 -24.42 29.49 -7.69
C LEU A 122 -23.54 28.25 -7.92
N SER A 123 -22.23 28.34 -7.68
CA SER A 123 -21.34 27.18 -7.77
C SER A 123 -21.33 26.41 -6.46
N THR A 124 -21.58 25.10 -6.49
CA THR A 124 -21.54 24.24 -5.29
C THR A 124 -20.18 24.26 -4.61
N ASP A 125 -19.10 24.47 -5.36
CA ASP A 125 -17.73 24.47 -4.85
C ASP A 125 -17.39 25.70 -4.00
N ASN A 126 -18.21 26.75 -4.09
CA ASN A 126 -18.02 27.97 -3.32
C ASN A 126 -18.76 27.93 -1.98
N TRP A 127 -19.48 26.85 -1.70
CA TRP A 127 -20.20 26.61 -0.45
C TRP A 127 -19.56 25.47 0.35
N LEU A 128 -19.42 25.67 1.65
CA LEU A 128 -18.84 24.73 2.61
C LEU A 128 -19.98 24.10 3.43
N GLY A 129 -20.31 22.83 3.18
CA GLY A 129 -21.32 22.10 3.93
C GLY A 129 -20.90 21.95 5.38
N LEU A 130 -21.65 22.53 6.31
CA LEU A 130 -21.41 22.51 7.75
C LEU A 130 -22.05 21.30 8.42
N GLN A 131 -23.32 21.04 8.10
CA GLN A 131 -24.12 20.00 8.73
C GLN A 131 -25.05 19.34 7.72
N VAL A 132 -25.25 18.04 7.88
CA VAL A 132 -26.19 17.24 7.08
C VAL A 132 -27.07 16.48 8.07
N THR A 133 -28.38 16.69 8.02
CA THR A 133 -29.33 16.09 8.96
C THR A 133 -30.59 15.61 8.25
N GLN A 134 -31.11 14.45 8.64
CA GLN A 134 -32.40 13.94 8.24
C GLN A 134 -33.31 13.96 9.47
N PRO A 135 -34.35 14.82 9.48
CA PRO A 135 -35.25 14.92 10.61
C PRO A 135 -36.03 13.61 10.78
N ARG A 136 -35.85 12.96 11.92
CA ARG A 136 -36.53 11.72 12.31
C ARG A 136 -37.07 11.82 13.73
N LEU A 137 -38.12 11.06 14.01
CA LEU A 137 -38.66 10.88 15.36
C LEU A 137 -38.12 9.57 15.93
N PRO A 138 -37.54 9.56 17.16
CA PRO A 138 -37.53 10.63 18.16
C PRO A 138 -36.35 11.61 18.06
N VAL A 139 -35.28 11.30 17.32
CA VAL A 139 -34.07 12.13 17.17
C VAL A 139 -33.64 12.17 15.71
N ALA A 140 -33.19 13.33 15.23
CA ALA A 140 -32.66 13.47 13.87
C ALA A 140 -31.36 12.68 13.68
N THR A 141 -31.19 12.10 12.50
CA THR A 141 -29.96 11.41 12.08
C THR A 141 -29.11 12.40 11.30
N GLY A 142 -27.78 12.37 11.43
CA GLY A 142 -26.93 13.28 10.66
C GLY A 142 -25.50 13.41 11.15
N TYR A 143 -24.73 14.28 10.51
CA TYR A 143 -23.35 14.56 10.88
C TYR A 143 -23.00 16.04 10.72
N SER A 144 -21.97 16.47 11.44
CA SER A 144 -21.30 17.76 11.24
C SER A 144 -19.99 17.55 10.49
N THR A 145 -19.54 18.55 9.76
CA THR A 145 -18.24 18.51 9.06
C THR A 145 -17.20 19.33 9.80
N PHE A 146 -15.94 19.19 9.38
CA PHE A 146 -14.85 20.05 9.82
C PHE A 146 -15.20 21.54 9.73
N TRP A 147 -15.86 21.95 8.64
CA TRP A 147 -16.24 23.33 8.37
C TRP A 147 -17.16 23.93 9.45
N ASN A 148 -17.95 23.12 10.15
CA ASN A 148 -18.82 23.59 11.24
C ASN A 148 -18.03 24.14 12.44
N TYR A 149 -16.78 23.72 12.61
CA TYR A 149 -15.92 24.10 13.73
C TYR A 149 -14.97 25.24 13.39
N VAL A 150 -14.87 25.58 12.11
CA VAL A 150 -13.99 26.61 11.59
C VAL A 150 -14.58 27.99 11.83
N ASN A 151 -13.78 28.90 12.41
CA ASN A 151 -14.11 30.31 12.43
C ASN A 151 -13.70 30.98 11.11
N PHE A 152 -14.68 31.25 10.24
CA PHE A 152 -14.43 31.84 8.92
C PHE A 152 -13.85 33.27 8.97
N THR A 153 -13.97 33.99 10.08
CA THR A 153 -13.30 35.29 10.25
C THR A 153 -11.77 35.16 10.35
N ALA A 154 -11.27 34.01 10.82
CA ALA A 154 -9.84 33.70 10.92
C ALA A 154 -9.19 33.22 9.61
N ILE A 155 -10.01 33.00 8.56
CA ILE A 155 -9.56 32.53 7.24
C ILE A 155 -9.78 33.62 6.17
N SER A 156 -10.01 34.87 6.58
CA SER A 156 -10.27 35.96 5.66
C SER A 156 -8.97 36.63 5.16
N GLY A 157 -8.60 36.41 3.90
CA GLY A 157 -7.45 37.03 3.22
C GLY A 157 -6.12 36.27 3.34
N ASP A 158 -4.99 36.95 3.11
CA ASP A 158 -3.62 36.40 3.14
C ASP A 158 -3.12 35.97 4.54
N ASN A 159 -3.98 36.01 5.57
CA ASN A 159 -3.58 35.82 6.96
C ASN A 159 -4.47 34.77 7.63
N ILE A 160 -3.90 33.59 7.86
CA ILE A 160 -4.55 32.45 8.49
C ILE A 160 -4.15 32.44 9.96
N ASP A 161 -5.14 32.47 10.85
CA ASP A 161 -4.93 32.32 12.29
C ASP A 161 -4.79 30.82 12.64
N SER A 162 -3.53 30.37 12.76
CA SER A 162 -3.18 28.97 13.00
C SER A 162 -3.74 28.43 14.32
N GLU A 163 -3.91 29.27 15.35
CA GLU A 163 -4.47 28.88 16.64
C GLU A 163 -5.95 28.52 16.49
N GLN A 164 -6.70 29.31 15.71
CA GLN A 164 -8.12 29.05 15.46
C GLN A 164 -8.36 27.85 14.54
N ILE A 165 -7.49 27.61 13.56
CA ILE A 165 -7.57 26.38 12.75
C ILE A 165 -7.25 25.15 13.60
N SER A 166 -6.23 25.21 14.45
CA SER A 166 -5.89 24.11 15.38
C SER A 166 -7.06 23.80 16.31
N ASP A 167 -7.70 24.83 16.88
CA ASP A 167 -8.89 24.68 17.72
C ASP A 167 -10.10 24.10 16.96
N ALA A 168 -10.31 24.50 15.69
CA ALA A 168 -11.36 23.93 14.85
C ALA A 168 -11.13 22.44 14.57
N ILE A 169 -9.88 22.06 14.27
CA ILE A 169 -9.49 20.67 14.08
C ILE A 169 -9.70 19.87 15.37
N PHE A 170 -9.23 20.39 16.50
CA PHE A 170 -9.41 19.78 17.81
C PHE A 170 -10.88 19.51 18.10
N LYS A 171 -11.76 20.51 17.91
CA LYS A 171 -13.21 20.36 18.14
C LYS A 171 -13.88 19.39 17.19
N PHE A 172 -13.50 19.38 15.92
CA PHE A 172 -14.03 18.44 14.93
C PHE A 172 -13.73 16.99 15.34
N PHE A 173 -12.50 16.72 15.77
CA PHE A 173 -12.12 15.38 16.22
C PHE A 173 -12.67 15.05 17.60
N GLN A 174 -12.70 16.00 18.54
CA GLN A 174 -13.32 15.80 19.85
C GLN A 174 -14.78 15.37 19.72
N ASN A 175 -15.57 16.03 18.86
CA ASN A 175 -16.97 15.67 18.63
C ASN A 175 -17.14 14.38 17.84
N SER A 176 -16.25 14.09 16.89
CA SER A 176 -16.25 12.81 16.17
C SER A 176 -15.94 11.63 17.10
N VAL A 177 -15.08 11.87 18.11
CA VAL A 177 -14.74 10.89 19.15
C VAL A 177 -15.85 10.82 20.21
N GLU A 178 -16.52 11.91 20.59
CA GLU A 178 -17.67 11.93 21.51
C GLU A 178 -18.87 11.11 20.99
N ALA A 179 -19.12 11.10 19.67
CA ALA A 179 -20.15 10.26 19.06
C ALA A 179 -19.83 8.75 19.13
N ASN A 180 -18.55 8.39 19.27
CA ASN A 180 -18.05 7.01 19.38
C ASN A 180 -17.74 6.59 20.85
N LEU A 181 -17.90 7.52 21.80
CA LEU A 181 -17.36 7.48 23.17
C LEU A 181 -18.25 6.82 24.23
N GLU A 182 -19.39 6.22 23.87
CA GLU A 182 -20.05 5.31 24.83
C GLU A 182 -19.20 4.06 25.14
N SER A 183 -18.06 3.87 24.46
CA SER A 183 -17.21 2.66 24.55
C SER A 183 -15.72 2.86 24.90
N MET A 184 -15.21 4.07 25.17
CA MET A 184 -13.75 4.29 25.32
C MET A 184 -13.33 4.97 26.64
N ALA A 185 -12.21 4.54 27.24
CA ALA A 185 -11.62 5.17 28.42
C ALA A 185 -11.03 6.56 28.13
N ASN A 186 -11.39 7.56 28.95
CA ASN A 186 -11.01 8.98 28.81
C ASN A 186 -9.50 9.27 28.64
N ASP A 187 -8.63 8.41 29.15
CA ASP A 187 -7.18 8.64 29.16
C ASP A 187 -6.53 8.32 27.79
N ALA A 188 -7.02 7.29 27.09
CA ALA A 188 -6.53 6.91 25.75
C ALA A 188 -6.93 7.94 24.69
N VAL A 189 -8.14 8.49 24.83
CA VAL A 189 -8.65 9.59 24.00
C VAL A 189 -7.79 10.83 24.18
N SER A 190 -7.47 11.19 25.42
CA SER A 190 -6.65 12.38 25.73
C SER A 190 -5.23 12.27 25.19
N GLN A 191 -4.62 11.07 25.26
CA GLN A 191 -3.27 10.83 24.72
C GLN A 191 -3.26 10.86 23.18
N ALA A 192 -4.23 10.23 22.53
CA ALA A 192 -4.37 10.27 21.08
C ALA A 192 -4.61 11.70 20.54
N LEU A 193 -5.47 12.47 21.21
CA LEU A 193 -5.67 13.89 20.87
C LEU A 193 -4.37 14.70 21.04
N SER A 194 -3.56 14.41 22.06
CA SER A 194 -2.27 15.10 22.27
C SER A 194 -1.26 14.81 21.16
N GLU A 195 -1.15 13.57 20.70
CA GLU A 195 -0.20 13.16 19.65
C GLU A 195 -0.58 13.75 18.29
N VAL A 196 -1.88 13.80 17.97
CA VAL A 196 -2.34 14.46 16.75
C VAL A 196 -2.15 15.98 16.81
N THR A 197 -2.40 16.60 17.97
CA THR A 197 -2.16 18.04 18.17
C THR A 197 -0.69 18.39 17.95
N GLN A 198 0.24 17.55 18.43
CA GLN A 198 1.67 17.76 18.22
C GLN A 198 2.08 17.62 16.74
N GLY A 199 1.58 16.61 16.03
CA GLY A 199 1.83 16.47 14.58
C GLY A 199 1.28 17.63 13.76
N LEU A 200 0.21 18.27 14.24
CA LEU A 200 -0.39 19.44 13.64
C LEU A 200 0.41 20.72 13.86
N GLU A 201 0.92 20.92 15.07
CA GLU A 201 1.80 22.05 15.41
C GLU A 201 3.08 22.00 14.56
N GLU A 202 3.66 20.81 14.38
CA GLU A 202 4.84 20.60 13.53
C GLU A 202 4.55 20.87 12.04
N TRP A 203 3.36 20.52 11.55
CA TRP A 203 2.96 20.78 10.17
C TRP A 203 2.70 22.27 9.91
N LEU A 204 1.96 22.95 10.80
CA LEU A 204 1.63 24.38 10.68
C LEU A 204 2.89 25.27 10.67
N ASP A 205 3.97 24.87 11.32
CA ASP A 205 5.22 25.66 11.39
C ASP A 205 6.00 25.68 10.05
N THR A 206 5.68 24.79 9.10
CA THR A 206 6.55 24.54 7.93
C THR A 206 6.27 25.35 6.66
N SER A 207 5.16 26.09 6.51
CA SER A 207 4.97 27.20 5.54
C SER A 207 3.53 27.75 5.55
N ILE A 208 3.26 28.75 6.38
CA ILE A 208 1.91 29.36 6.55
C ILE A 208 1.50 30.26 5.37
N SER A 209 2.45 30.76 4.57
CA SER A 209 2.16 31.78 3.54
C SER A 209 1.61 31.24 2.22
N ALA A 210 1.26 29.95 2.12
CA ALA A 210 0.88 29.30 0.85
C ALA A 210 -0.32 28.34 0.97
N ILE A 211 -1.12 28.47 2.02
CA ILE A 211 -2.30 27.61 2.21
C ILE A 211 -3.38 28.07 1.24
N THR A 212 -3.57 27.30 0.17
CA THR A 212 -4.78 27.36 -0.66
C THR A 212 -5.82 26.41 -0.04
N SER A 213 -7.09 26.52 -0.46
CA SER A 213 -8.15 25.56 -0.11
C SER A 213 -7.75 24.10 -0.36
N GLU A 214 -6.85 23.88 -1.31
CA GLU A 214 -6.34 22.55 -1.68
C GLU A 214 -5.31 22.03 -0.67
N THR A 215 -4.39 22.89 -0.20
CA THR A 215 -3.41 22.54 0.85
C THR A 215 -4.08 22.26 2.19
N LEU A 216 -5.14 23.00 2.53
CA LEU A 216 -5.92 22.76 3.74
C LEU A 216 -6.67 21.41 3.66
N THR A 217 -7.22 21.08 2.49
CA THR A 217 -7.91 19.79 2.27
C THR A 217 -6.94 18.63 2.41
N GLN A 218 -5.74 18.74 1.81
CA GLN A 218 -4.69 17.73 1.93
C GLN A 218 -4.27 17.51 3.39
N ALA A 219 -4.11 18.59 4.15
CA ALA A 219 -3.73 18.51 5.54
C ALA A 219 -4.81 17.85 6.40
N VAL A 220 -6.04 18.32 6.30
CA VAL A 220 -7.16 17.73 7.06
C VAL A 220 -7.38 16.28 6.64
N THR A 221 -7.12 15.91 5.37
CA THR A 221 -7.11 14.51 4.90
C THR A 221 -6.03 13.67 5.59
N GLU A 222 -4.80 14.18 5.69
CA GLU A 222 -3.71 13.48 6.39
C GLU A 222 -4.03 13.29 7.88
N ILE A 223 -4.62 14.29 8.52
CA ILE A 223 -5.06 14.26 9.92
C ILE A 223 -6.25 13.30 10.10
N ALA A 224 -7.26 13.36 9.23
CA ALA A 224 -8.41 12.46 9.25
C ALA A 224 -7.98 11.00 9.03
N ASN A 225 -7.04 10.75 8.11
CA ASN A 225 -6.46 9.42 7.92
C ASN A 225 -5.66 8.95 9.14
N ALA A 226 -4.99 9.84 9.86
CA ALA A 226 -4.35 9.51 11.14
C ALA A 226 -5.39 9.17 12.21
N PHE A 227 -6.49 9.91 12.29
CA PHE A 227 -7.59 9.63 13.20
C PHE A 227 -8.36 8.36 12.85
N VAL A 228 -8.57 8.03 11.58
CA VAL A 228 -9.16 6.74 11.16
C VAL A 228 -8.26 5.59 11.64
N LYS A 229 -6.94 5.70 11.46
CA LYS A 229 -5.99 4.71 11.99
C LYS A 229 -6.05 4.59 13.52
N ILE A 230 -6.31 5.68 14.23
CA ILE A 230 -6.41 5.70 15.69
C ILE A 230 -7.79 5.20 16.17
N ALA A 231 -8.88 5.57 15.51
CA ALA A 231 -10.23 5.09 15.81
C ALA A 231 -10.35 3.58 15.54
N ASP A 232 -9.74 3.11 14.44
CA ASP A 232 -9.55 1.68 14.16
C ASP A 232 -8.69 1.00 15.24
N SER A 233 -7.81 1.75 15.91
CA SER A 233 -7.02 1.26 17.05
C SER A 233 -7.77 1.31 18.39
N SER A 234 -8.93 1.96 18.46
CA SER A 234 -9.64 2.23 19.71
C SER A 234 -11.03 1.56 19.86
N GLU A 235 -11.50 0.79 18.87
CA GLU A 235 -12.58 -0.21 19.07
C GLU A 235 -12.17 -1.39 19.99
N ILE A 236 -11.02 -1.29 20.67
CA ILE A 236 -10.41 -2.36 21.48
C ILE A 236 -11.07 -2.52 22.87
N GLU A 237 -11.95 -1.61 23.30
CA GLU A 237 -12.53 -1.65 24.65
C GLU A 237 -14.04 -1.93 24.71
N THR A 238 -14.55 -2.97 24.05
CA THR A 238 -15.60 -3.81 24.66
C THR A 238 -15.79 -5.15 23.94
N ASN A 239 -15.64 -6.23 24.72
CA ASN A 239 -15.88 -7.66 24.40
C ASN A 239 -14.64 -8.47 23.97
N GLN A 240 -14.03 -9.08 24.98
CA GLN A 240 -12.87 -10.00 24.95
C GLN A 240 -13.05 -11.31 24.13
N GLN A 241 -13.97 -11.35 23.16
CA GLN A 241 -14.11 -12.46 22.20
C GLN A 241 -13.90 -12.05 20.73
N ASN A 242 -13.70 -10.76 20.42
CA ASN A 242 -13.53 -10.25 19.04
C ASN A 242 -12.12 -9.71 18.70
N ILE A 243 -11.21 -9.65 19.68
CA ILE A 243 -9.86 -9.07 19.54
C ILE A 243 -8.99 -9.84 18.53
N GLY A 244 -9.26 -11.14 18.35
CA GLY A 244 -8.49 -12.01 17.47
C GLY A 244 -8.78 -11.82 15.98
N SER A 245 -10.04 -11.55 15.60
CA SER A 245 -10.47 -11.42 14.19
C SER A 245 -10.18 -10.04 13.61
N GLN A 246 -10.28 -8.97 14.41
CA GLN A 246 -10.02 -7.60 13.95
C GLN A 246 -8.53 -7.35 13.62
N ASN A 247 -7.60 -7.93 14.39
CA ASN A 247 -6.16 -7.88 14.09
C ASN A 247 -5.84 -8.57 12.76
N ILE A 248 -6.45 -9.74 12.50
CA ILE A 248 -6.30 -10.45 11.22
C ILE A 248 -6.83 -9.62 10.05
N PHE A 249 -7.99 -9.00 10.22
CA PHE A 249 -8.60 -8.19 9.17
C PHE A 249 -7.76 -6.97 8.81
N ALA A 250 -7.20 -6.27 9.81
CA ALA A 250 -6.29 -5.15 9.58
C ALA A 250 -5.01 -5.60 8.84
N GLU A 251 -4.40 -6.71 9.25
CA GLU A 251 -3.22 -7.27 8.57
C GLU A 251 -3.53 -7.71 7.13
N MET A 252 -4.74 -8.23 6.86
CA MET A 252 -5.19 -8.51 5.48
C MET A 252 -5.26 -7.22 4.65
N VAL A 253 -5.90 -6.17 5.15
CA VAL A 253 -6.02 -4.87 4.46
C VAL A 253 -4.64 -4.28 4.19
N ASN A 254 -3.74 -4.33 5.18
CA ASN A 254 -2.35 -3.90 5.02
C ASN A 254 -1.64 -4.70 3.93
N PHE A 255 -1.78 -6.02 3.92
CA PHE A 255 -1.20 -6.88 2.89
C PHE A 255 -1.72 -6.52 1.49
N PHE A 256 -3.03 -6.54 1.26
CA PHE A 256 -3.59 -6.31 -0.07
C PHE A 256 -3.31 -4.88 -0.57
N THR A 257 -3.23 -3.90 0.32
CA THR A 257 -2.87 -2.52 -0.03
C THR A 257 -1.38 -2.40 -0.38
N ALA A 258 -0.49 -2.98 0.45
CA ALA A 258 0.95 -2.86 0.25
C ALA A 258 1.48 -3.72 -0.92
N ASP A 259 0.81 -4.83 -1.23
CA ASP A 259 1.13 -5.71 -2.36
C ASP A 259 0.37 -5.28 -3.65
N ASP A 260 -0.30 -4.12 -3.64
CA ASP A 260 -1.00 -3.48 -4.78
C ASP A 260 -2.12 -4.34 -5.42
N TRP A 261 -2.87 -5.07 -4.58
CA TRP A 261 -4.04 -5.81 -5.04
C TRP A 261 -5.27 -4.90 -5.10
N HIS A 262 -6.08 -5.08 -6.14
CA HIS A 262 -7.39 -4.45 -6.20
C HIS A 262 -8.38 -5.28 -5.38
N TYR A 263 -8.94 -4.72 -4.32
CA TYR A 263 -9.90 -5.41 -3.46
C TYR A 263 -11.08 -4.52 -3.06
N SER A 264 -12.14 -5.16 -2.58
CA SER A 264 -13.34 -4.52 -2.03
C SER A 264 -13.71 -5.17 -0.70
N LYS A 265 -14.04 -4.38 0.32
CA LYS A 265 -14.56 -4.89 1.60
C LYS A 265 -16.00 -5.36 1.41
N ILE A 266 -16.35 -6.49 2.01
CA ILE A 266 -17.74 -6.97 2.08
C ILE A 266 -18.41 -6.30 3.27
N GLN A 267 -19.49 -5.54 3.04
CA GLN A 267 -20.21 -4.83 4.11
C GLN A 267 -20.78 -5.82 5.14
N GLY A 268 -20.58 -5.54 6.43
CA GLY A 268 -21.05 -6.37 7.53
C GLY A 268 -20.15 -7.57 7.90
N ASP A 269 -19.13 -7.87 7.09
CA ASP A 269 -18.21 -9.00 7.30
C ASP A 269 -16.76 -8.54 7.45
N THR A 270 -15.96 -9.32 8.17
CA THR A 270 -14.49 -9.22 8.20
C THR A 270 -13.88 -9.95 6.99
N ALA A 271 -14.35 -9.60 5.79
CA ALA A 271 -13.95 -10.23 4.54
C ALA A 271 -13.63 -9.23 3.43
N LEU A 272 -12.64 -9.59 2.60
CA LEU A 272 -12.23 -8.86 1.40
C LEU A 272 -12.46 -9.73 0.17
N ARG A 273 -12.97 -9.12 -0.90
CA ARG A 273 -13.12 -9.73 -2.22
C ARG A 273 -12.11 -9.12 -3.19
N THR A 274 -11.40 -9.97 -3.92
CA THR A 274 -10.48 -9.58 -4.99
C THR A 274 -10.64 -10.49 -6.20
N ALA A 275 -10.07 -10.13 -7.35
CA ALA A 275 -10.02 -10.95 -8.55
C ALA A 275 -8.56 -11.23 -8.91
N PHE A 276 -8.27 -12.47 -9.30
CA PHE A 276 -6.94 -12.88 -9.74
C PHE A 276 -6.98 -13.38 -11.17
N SER A 277 -5.97 -13.03 -11.96
CA SER A 277 -5.77 -13.54 -13.32
C SER A 277 -4.46 -14.31 -13.36
N GLY A 278 -4.56 -15.63 -13.48
CA GLY A 278 -3.43 -16.52 -13.73
C GLY A 278 -3.28 -16.86 -15.21
N ASP A 279 -2.36 -17.76 -15.53
CA ASP A 279 -2.09 -18.16 -16.92
C ASP A 279 -3.26 -18.95 -17.53
N ASN A 280 -4.06 -19.62 -16.69
CA ASN A 280 -5.09 -20.56 -17.10
C ASN A 280 -6.52 -20.03 -16.90
N GLY A 281 -6.69 -18.83 -16.33
CA GLY A 281 -7.99 -18.18 -16.20
C GLY A 281 -8.02 -17.00 -15.24
N THR A 282 -9.22 -16.44 -15.09
CA THR A 282 -9.53 -15.38 -14.13
C THR A 282 -10.63 -15.86 -13.19
N TRP A 283 -10.48 -15.59 -11.89
CA TRP A 283 -11.45 -15.98 -10.88
C TRP A 283 -11.51 -15.01 -9.69
N ASN A 284 -12.60 -15.09 -8.93
CA ASN A 284 -12.77 -14.32 -7.72
C ASN A 284 -12.13 -15.03 -6.52
N CYS A 285 -11.57 -14.23 -5.63
CA CYS A 285 -11.00 -14.69 -4.38
C CYS A 285 -11.61 -13.96 -3.18
N TYR A 286 -11.61 -14.63 -2.04
CA TYR A 286 -12.16 -14.12 -0.79
C TYR A 286 -11.19 -14.35 0.35
N ALA A 287 -10.79 -13.29 1.01
CA ALA A 287 -10.00 -13.33 2.25
C ALA A 287 -10.96 -13.10 3.42
N ILE A 288 -10.98 -13.98 4.41
CA ILE A 288 -11.93 -13.96 5.53
C ILE A 288 -11.16 -14.09 6.84
N ALA A 289 -11.26 -13.08 7.68
CA ALA A 289 -10.83 -13.17 9.08
C ALA A 289 -11.96 -13.79 9.89
N ARG A 290 -11.71 -14.94 10.51
CA ARG A 290 -12.70 -15.65 11.33
C ARG A 290 -12.50 -15.33 12.81
N ASN A 291 -13.59 -15.33 13.57
CA ASN A 291 -13.60 -15.11 15.01
C ASN A 291 -12.76 -16.14 15.78
N GLN A 292 -12.49 -17.31 15.20
CA GLN A 292 -11.61 -18.33 15.79
C GLN A 292 -10.11 -18.07 15.57
N GLN A 293 -9.68 -16.82 15.39
CA GLN A 293 -8.28 -16.46 15.11
C GLN A 293 -7.70 -17.19 13.89
N GLN A 294 -8.49 -17.28 12.82
CA GLN A 294 -8.08 -17.93 11.58
C GLN A 294 -8.23 -16.96 10.42
N LEU A 295 -7.18 -16.88 9.60
CA LEU A 295 -7.28 -16.30 8.27
C LEU A 295 -7.55 -17.43 7.29
N VAL A 296 -8.62 -17.30 6.51
CA VAL A 296 -8.95 -18.21 5.41
C VAL A 296 -8.96 -17.43 4.11
N PHE A 297 -8.32 -17.98 3.07
CA PHE A 297 -8.37 -17.43 1.73
C PHE A 297 -8.93 -18.48 0.77
N TYR A 298 -9.87 -18.06 -0.07
CA TYR A 298 -10.51 -18.88 -1.08
C TYR A 298 -10.22 -18.34 -2.47
N SER A 299 -9.88 -19.22 -3.41
CA SER A 299 -10.05 -19.01 -4.84
C SER A 299 -11.29 -19.79 -5.30
N VAL A 300 -12.26 -19.12 -5.92
CA VAL A 300 -13.50 -19.74 -6.39
C VAL A 300 -13.42 -19.96 -7.89
N CYS A 301 -13.42 -21.20 -8.35
CA CYS A 301 -13.39 -21.53 -9.77
C CYS A 301 -14.53 -20.81 -10.52
N SER A 302 -14.22 -20.18 -11.64
CA SER A 302 -15.20 -19.44 -12.45
C SER A 302 -16.25 -20.34 -13.12
N THR A 303 -16.03 -21.65 -13.13
CA THR A 303 -16.93 -22.65 -13.73
C THR A 303 -17.46 -23.62 -12.67
N LEU A 304 -18.78 -23.69 -12.54
CA LEU A 304 -19.46 -24.68 -11.70
C LEU A 304 -19.43 -26.07 -12.35
N ALA A 305 -19.20 -27.11 -11.55
CA ALA A 305 -19.33 -28.50 -11.96
C ALA A 305 -20.80 -28.86 -12.25
N PRO A 306 -21.15 -29.21 -13.50
CA PRO A 306 -22.49 -29.69 -13.82
C PRO A 306 -22.84 -30.94 -13.01
N GLU A 307 -24.12 -31.10 -12.65
CA GLU A 307 -24.61 -32.20 -11.78
C GLU A 307 -24.09 -33.58 -12.19
N ASN A 308 -24.16 -33.91 -13.49
CA ASN A 308 -23.70 -35.18 -14.05
C ASN A 308 -22.17 -35.36 -14.06
N LYS A 309 -21.39 -34.32 -13.74
CA LYS A 309 -19.93 -34.33 -13.68
C LYS A 309 -19.38 -34.25 -12.26
N ARG A 310 -20.21 -33.93 -11.26
CA ARG A 310 -19.77 -33.73 -9.86
C ARG A 310 -19.03 -34.93 -9.29
N LEU A 311 -19.44 -36.17 -9.62
CA LEU A 311 -18.73 -37.37 -9.20
C LEU A 311 -17.31 -37.47 -9.77
N ALA A 312 -17.12 -37.12 -11.05
CA ALA A 312 -15.81 -37.14 -11.68
C ALA A 312 -14.91 -36.02 -11.13
N VAL A 313 -15.48 -34.82 -10.91
CA VAL A 313 -14.78 -33.70 -10.28
C VAL A 313 -14.40 -34.03 -8.83
N ALA A 314 -15.28 -34.68 -8.07
CA ALA A 314 -14.98 -35.12 -6.71
C ALA A 314 -13.82 -36.12 -6.66
N GLU A 315 -13.78 -37.08 -7.59
CA GLU A 315 -12.64 -38.00 -7.71
C GLU A 315 -11.36 -37.23 -8.02
N PHE A 316 -11.40 -36.28 -8.96
CA PHE A 316 -10.25 -35.45 -9.34
C PHE A 316 -9.73 -34.66 -8.13
N ILE A 317 -10.60 -33.96 -7.42
CA ILE A 317 -10.28 -33.16 -6.23
C ILE A 317 -9.68 -34.04 -5.12
N THR A 318 -10.28 -35.20 -4.86
CA THR A 318 -9.78 -36.13 -3.84
C THR A 318 -8.37 -36.62 -4.17
N ARG A 319 -8.10 -36.91 -5.45
CA ARG A 319 -6.77 -37.31 -5.91
C ARG A 319 -5.76 -36.17 -5.82
N ALA A 320 -6.14 -34.96 -6.25
CA ALA A 320 -5.31 -33.76 -6.12
C ALA A 320 -4.90 -33.54 -4.66
N ASN A 321 -5.87 -33.53 -3.75
CA ASN A 321 -5.65 -33.28 -2.33
C ASN A 321 -4.71 -34.30 -1.68
N SER A 322 -4.62 -35.53 -2.20
CA SER A 322 -3.69 -36.54 -1.67
C SER A 322 -2.21 -36.17 -1.83
N GLY A 323 -1.86 -35.31 -2.79
CA GLY A 323 -0.49 -34.86 -3.04
C GLY A 323 -0.21 -33.42 -2.60
N ILE A 324 -1.23 -32.69 -2.14
CA ILE A 324 -1.13 -31.29 -1.75
C ILE A 324 -0.74 -31.19 -0.28
N ILE A 325 0.28 -30.38 0.00
CA ILE A 325 0.79 -30.16 1.36
C ILE A 325 0.13 -28.95 2.04
N VAL A 326 -0.13 -27.87 1.29
CA VAL A 326 -0.67 -26.62 1.82
C VAL A 326 -1.95 -26.25 1.09
N GLY A 327 -3.06 -26.23 1.82
CA GLY A 327 -4.41 -25.96 1.30
C GLY A 327 -5.12 -27.21 0.80
N ASN A 328 -6.33 -27.04 0.29
CA ASN A 328 -7.14 -28.12 -0.28
C ASN A 328 -8.17 -27.60 -1.28
N PHE A 329 -8.53 -28.43 -2.25
CA PHE A 329 -9.72 -28.23 -3.07
C PHE A 329 -10.98 -28.70 -2.34
N GLU A 330 -12.08 -27.98 -2.53
CA GLU A 330 -13.42 -28.27 -2.01
C GLU A 330 -14.42 -28.27 -3.17
N LEU A 331 -15.47 -29.08 -3.04
CA LEU A 331 -16.59 -29.15 -3.96
C LEU A 331 -17.88 -29.05 -3.15
N ASP A 332 -18.68 -28.03 -3.42
CA ASP A 332 -20.09 -28.03 -3.06
C ASP A 332 -20.83 -29.01 -3.99
N PHE A 333 -21.32 -30.11 -3.42
CA PHE A 333 -22.00 -31.15 -4.21
C PHE A 333 -23.40 -30.76 -4.69
N ASP A 334 -24.04 -29.77 -4.06
CA ASP A 334 -25.39 -29.34 -4.39
C ASP A 334 -25.36 -28.29 -5.49
N GLN A 335 -24.42 -27.34 -5.41
CA GLN A 335 -24.27 -26.23 -6.35
C GLN A 335 -23.22 -26.49 -7.44
N GLY A 336 -22.25 -27.36 -7.17
CA GLY A 336 -21.12 -27.62 -8.07
C GLY A 336 -20.00 -26.60 -7.96
N GLU A 337 -20.00 -25.74 -6.93
CA GLU A 337 -18.93 -24.75 -6.73
C GLU A 337 -17.62 -25.45 -6.34
N ILE A 338 -16.52 -25.06 -7.00
CA ILE A 338 -15.20 -25.61 -6.74
C ILE A 338 -14.32 -24.51 -6.18
N CYS A 339 -13.74 -24.73 -5.01
CA CYS A 339 -12.90 -23.74 -4.33
C CYS A 339 -11.54 -24.33 -3.99
N TYR A 340 -10.50 -23.50 -4.03
CA TYR A 340 -9.22 -23.81 -3.38
C TYR A 340 -9.10 -23.00 -2.10
N LYS A 341 -8.90 -23.66 -0.96
CA LYS A 341 -8.82 -23.05 0.35
C LYS A 341 -7.41 -23.14 0.89
N THR A 342 -6.90 -22.03 1.41
CA THR A 342 -5.75 -21.98 2.31
C THR A 342 -6.17 -21.33 3.61
N CYS A 343 -5.61 -21.78 4.72
CA CYS A 343 -5.90 -21.19 6.03
C CYS A 343 -4.67 -21.22 6.92
N ILE A 344 -4.62 -20.26 7.84
CA ILE A 344 -3.62 -20.21 8.91
C ILE A 344 -4.32 -19.90 10.22
N ASP A 345 -3.96 -20.66 11.25
CA ASP A 345 -4.34 -20.39 12.63
C ASP A 345 -3.32 -19.44 13.23
N VAL A 346 -3.78 -18.31 13.76
CA VAL A 346 -2.93 -17.25 14.32
C VAL A 346 -3.15 -17.09 15.82
N SER A 347 -3.71 -18.10 16.48
CA SER A 347 -3.99 -18.06 17.92
C SER A 347 -2.71 -17.87 18.77
N GLU A 348 -1.57 -18.40 18.30
CA GLU A 348 -0.29 -18.38 19.01
C GLU A 348 0.86 -17.73 18.21
N ILE A 349 0.58 -17.20 17.01
CA ILE A 349 1.58 -16.61 16.12
C ILE A 349 1.16 -15.21 15.69
N GLN A 350 2.11 -14.28 15.62
CA GLN A 350 1.85 -12.96 15.08
C GLN A 350 1.72 -13.05 13.56
N LEU A 351 0.52 -12.78 13.06
CA LEU A 351 0.27 -12.67 11.63
C LEU A 351 1.09 -11.50 11.09
N ASN A 352 1.90 -11.75 10.07
CA ASN A 352 2.71 -10.75 9.40
C ASN A 352 2.55 -10.86 7.89
N PHE A 353 3.01 -9.83 7.18
CA PHE A 353 2.89 -9.71 5.73
C PHE A 353 3.31 -10.99 4.97
N ASN A 354 4.42 -11.63 5.36
CA ASN A 354 4.91 -12.84 4.68
C ASN A 354 4.00 -14.06 4.91
N CYS A 355 3.41 -14.19 6.09
CA CYS A 355 2.43 -15.24 6.37
C CYS A 355 1.21 -15.11 5.45
N ILE A 356 0.67 -13.90 5.29
CA ILE A 356 -0.47 -13.63 4.40
C ILE A 356 -0.06 -13.82 2.94
N LYS A 357 1.11 -13.31 2.54
CA LYS A 357 1.66 -13.48 1.19
C LYS A 357 1.75 -14.94 0.80
N ASN A 358 2.42 -15.76 1.62
CA ASN A 358 2.58 -17.18 1.32
C ASN A 358 1.22 -17.90 1.24
N LEU A 359 0.28 -17.55 2.11
CA LEU A 359 -1.07 -18.11 2.12
C LEU A 359 -1.86 -17.75 0.85
N VAL A 360 -1.81 -16.50 0.41
CA VAL A 360 -2.53 -15.98 -0.77
C VAL A 360 -1.89 -16.49 -2.07
N TYR A 361 -0.58 -16.35 -2.23
CA TYR A 361 0.10 -16.76 -3.46
C TYR A 361 0.11 -18.28 -3.66
N THR A 362 0.24 -19.07 -2.58
CA THR A 362 0.04 -20.53 -2.67
C THR A 362 -1.36 -20.85 -3.17
N ASN A 363 -2.37 -20.12 -2.69
CA ASN A 363 -3.75 -20.37 -3.07
C ASN A 363 -4.01 -20.15 -4.56
N VAL A 364 -3.69 -18.96 -5.06
CA VAL A 364 -3.94 -18.60 -6.46
C VAL A 364 -3.09 -19.42 -7.43
N THR A 365 -1.84 -19.72 -7.06
CA THR A 365 -0.95 -20.56 -7.89
C THR A 365 -1.47 -21.98 -8.01
N MET A 366 -1.99 -22.55 -6.91
CA MET A 366 -2.55 -23.90 -6.92
C MET A 366 -3.88 -23.97 -7.67
N MET A 367 -4.74 -22.95 -7.57
CA MET A 367 -5.92 -22.85 -8.42
C MET A 367 -5.51 -22.84 -9.90
N ASP A 368 -4.60 -21.94 -10.30
CA ASP A 368 -4.16 -21.81 -11.69
C ASP A 368 -3.60 -23.12 -12.25
N LYS A 369 -2.72 -23.78 -11.48
CA LYS A 369 -2.06 -25.02 -11.88
C LYS A 369 -3.05 -26.16 -12.14
N TYR A 370 -4.09 -26.28 -11.32
CA TYR A 370 -5.04 -27.38 -11.42
C TYR A 370 -6.27 -27.05 -12.27
N LEU A 371 -6.52 -25.77 -12.57
CA LEU A 371 -7.65 -25.31 -13.35
C LEU A 371 -7.79 -26.02 -14.71
N PRO A 372 -6.73 -26.20 -15.54
CA PRO A 372 -6.85 -26.96 -16.79
C PRO A 372 -7.32 -28.40 -16.59
N GLY A 373 -6.87 -29.06 -15.52
CA GLY A 373 -7.28 -30.42 -15.17
C GLY A 373 -8.76 -30.48 -14.76
N ILE A 374 -9.20 -29.53 -13.94
CA ILE A 374 -10.60 -29.36 -13.53
C ILE A 374 -11.48 -29.19 -14.77
N MET A 375 -11.12 -28.26 -15.66
CA MET A 375 -11.89 -27.98 -16.88
C MET A 375 -11.96 -29.20 -17.81
N SER A 376 -10.85 -29.93 -17.98
CA SER A 376 -10.81 -31.13 -18.82
C SER A 376 -11.72 -32.25 -18.28
N VAL A 377 -11.84 -32.39 -16.94
CA VAL A 377 -12.74 -33.36 -16.30
C VAL A 377 -14.20 -32.92 -16.41
N ILE A 378 -14.50 -31.63 -16.20
CA ILE A 378 -15.84 -31.06 -16.40
C ILE A 378 -16.31 -31.29 -17.83
N ASN A 379 -15.47 -31.00 -18.83
CA ASN A 379 -15.78 -31.22 -20.25
C ASN A 379 -15.88 -32.72 -20.61
N GLY A 380 -15.34 -33.61 -19.77
CA GLY A 380 -15.31 -35.06 -20.03
C GLY A 380 -14.25 -35.48 -21.04
N GLU A 381 -13.23 -34.67 -21.25
CA GLU A 381 -12.14 -34.93 -22.20
C GLU A 381 -11.16 -35.98 -21.66
N VAL A 382 -11.02 -36.07 -20.34
CA VAL A 382 -10.08 -36.96 -19.66
C VAL A 382 -10.68 -37.54 -18.38
N LEU A 383 -10.20 -38.73 -17.99
CA LEU A 383 -10.51 -39.30 -16.68
C LEU A 383 -9.76 -38.54 -15.56
N PRO A 384 -10.33 -38.45 -14.35
CA PRO A 384 -9.73 -37.76 -13.21
C PRO A 384 -8.27 -38.15 -12.95
N ILE A 385 -7.96 -39.45 -12.93
CA ILE A 385 -6.60 -39.93 -12.71
C ILE A 385 -5.61 -39.53 -13.81
N SER A 386 -6.08 -39.42 -15.06
CA SER A 386 -5.24 -39.00 -16.18
C SER A 386 -4.95 -37.50 -16.12
N ALA A 387 -5.91 -36.70 -15.66
CA ALA A 387 -5.71 -35.26 -15.45
C ALA A 387 -4.65 -35.00 -14.36
N ILE A 388 -4.74 -35.69 -13.22
CA ILE A 388 -3.75 -35.58 -12.13
C ILE A 388 -2.35 -35.96 -12.59
N LYS A 389 -2.21 -37.11 -13.26
CA LYS A 389 -0.90 -37.55 -13.77
C LYS A 389 -0.29 -36.54 -14.72
N LYS A 390 -1.07 -35.86 -15.56
CA LYS A 390 -0.54 -34.80 -16.45
C LYS A 390 0.03 -33.63 -15.65
N ILE A 391 -0.67 -33.20 -14.61
CA ILE A 391 -0.25 -32.09 -13.74
C ILE A 391 1.04 -32.45 -12.99
N GLU A 392 1.13 -33.66 -12.44
CA GLU A 392 2.32 -34.18 -11.76
C GLU A 392 3.51 -34.35 -12.72
N LEU A 393 3.26 -34.88 -13.93
CA LEU A 393 4.31 -35.06 -14.93
C LEU A 393 4.87 -33.72 -15.41
N ILE A 394 4.04 -32.68 -15.53
CA ILE A 394 4.50 -31.32 -15.85
C ILE A 394 5.40 -30.79 -14.73
N GLN A 395 5.12 -31.10 -13.46
CA GLN A 395 5.97 -30.70 -12.34
C GLN A 395 7.35 -31.37 -12.38
N ASP A 396 7.39 -32.67 -12.68
CA ASP A 396 8.64 -33.40 -12.87
C ASP A 396 9.41 -32.92 -14.12
N LEU A 397 8.68 -32.60 -15.20
CA LEU A 397 9.28 -32.07 -16.43
C LEU A 397 9.83 -30.66 -16.22
N SER A 398 9.13 -29.74 -15.56
CA SER A 398 9.62 -28.39 -15.27
C SER A 398 10.89 -28.44 -14.42
N GLN A 399 10.91 -29.30 -13.39
CA GLN A 399 12.12 -29.54 -12.59
C GLN A 399 13.26 -30.19 -13.40
N SER A 400 12.94 -31.00 -14.41
CA SER A 400 13.93 -31.60 -15.31
C SER A 400 14.41 -30.64 -16.42
N LEU A 401 13.55 -29.73 -16.89
CA LEU A 401 13.81 -28.72 -17.91
C LEU A 401 14.64 -27.58 -17.34
N ASP A 402 14.47 -27.23 -16.06
CA ASP A 402 15.37 -26.32 -15.37
C ASP A 402 16.75 -26.97 -15.16
N LYS A 403 16.79 -28.29 -14.88
CA LYS A 403 18.03 -29.07 -14.90
C LYS A 403 18.66 -29.20 -16.30
N GLN A 404 17.87 -29.27 -17.37
CA GLN A 404 18.37 -29.38 -18.76
C GLN A 404 18.72 -28.03 -19.40
N LYS A 405 18.07 -26.92 -19.02
CA LYS A 405 18.44 -25.56 -19.41
C LYS A 405 19.80 -25.16 -18.81
N GLN A 406 20.17 -25.74 -17.68
CA GLN A 406 21.53 -25.65 -17.13
C GLN A 406 22.58 -26.47 -17.93
N PHE A 407 22.13 -27.37 -18.83
CA PHE A 407 23.00 -28.32 -19.57
C PHE A 407 23.04 -28.10 -21.09
N LEU A 408 22.25 -27.17 -21.66
CA LEU A 408 22.17 -26.94 -23.11
C LEU A 408 22.85 -25.66 -23.63
N VAL A 409 23.63 -24.96 -22.81
CA VAL A 409 24.58 -23.95 -23.30
C VAL A 409 25.94 -24.62 -23.45
N ASP A 410 26.07 -25.44 -24.48
CA ASP A 410 27.26 -25.57 -25.35
C ASP A 410 27.27 -26.92 -26.06
N ALA A 411 26.90 -26.89 -27.34
CA ALA A 411 27.41 -27.85 -28.31
C ALA A 411 27.89 -27.07 -29.54
N PRO A 412 29.16 -27.23 -29.95
CA PRO A 412 29.56 -27.05 -31.33
C PRO A 412 29.67 -28.41 -32.06
N ALA A 413 29.52 -28.34 -33.37
CA ALA A 413 29.54 -29.47 -34.29
C ALA A 413 30.95 -30.07 -34.53
N ASP A 414 30.92 -31.37 -34.86
CA ASP A 414 31.90 -32.21 -35.55
C ASP A 414 33.26 -32.52 -34.90
N SER A 415 33.45 -33.78 -34.47
CA SER A 415 34.18 -34.82 -35.22
C SER A 415 34.17 -36.18 -34.49
N GLN A 416 34.39 -37.24 -35.28
CA GLN A 416 34.07 -38.67 -35.05
C GLN A 416 35.02 -39.46 -34.12
N GLU A 417 34.54 -40.67 -33.73
CA GLU A 417 35.26 -41.87 -33.23
C GLU A 417 35.83 -41.80 -31.79
N THR A 418 35.80 -42.81 -30.92
CA THR A 418 35.56 -44.26 -31.01
C THR A 418 35.16 -44.77 -29.62
N MET A 419 34.37 -45.84 -29.56
CA MET A 419 34.05 -46.58 -28.32
C MET A 419 35.30 -47.19 -27.68
N VAL A 420 35.49 -47.03 -26.36
CA VAL A 420 36.03 -48.08 -25.48
C VAL A 420 35.41 -47.96 -24.08
N VAL A 421 34.81 -49.06 -23.64
CA VAL A 421 34.32 -49.29 -22.28
C VAL A 421 35.51 -49.57 -21.35
N ASN A 422 35.58 -48.93 -20.17
CA ASN A 422 36.09 -49.65 -18.99
C ASN A 422 35.70 -49.02 -17.64
N TYR A 423 35.15 -49.87 -16.78
CA TYR A 423 35.01 -49.66 -15.34
C TYR A 423 36.37 -49.81 -14.66
N SER A 424 36.78 -48.86 -13.81
CA SER A 424 37.58 -49.15 -12.61
C SER A 424 37.68 -47.96 -11.65
N SER A 425 37.04 -48.13 -10.49
CA SER A 425 37.64 -48.02 -9.15
C SER A 425 38.28 -46.72 -8.68
N GLN A 426 37.56 -46.10 -7.73
CA GLN A 426 38.00 -45.77 -6.36
C GLN A 426 39.10 -44.72 -6.11
N THR A 427 38.66 -43.74 -5.31
CA THR A 427 39.39 -42.98 -4.28
C THR A 427 40.56 -42.13 -4.75
N ASP A 428 40.31 -40.82 -4.87
CA ASP A 428 40.93 -39.86 -3.96
C ASP A 428 40.15 -38.53 -4.01
N ILE A 429 39.48 -38.22 -2.90
CA ILE A 429 38.90 -36.90 -2.64
C ILE A 429 40.09 -35.99 -2.30
N GLN A 430 40.59 -35.25 -3.28
CA GLN A 430 41.46 -34.11 -3.05
C GLN A 430 40.64 -32.83 -3.24
N LYS A 431 40.50 -32.12 -2.12
CA LYS A 431 40.07 -30.73 -1.98
C LYS A 431 40.41 -29.89 -3.22
N GLN A 432 39.40 -29.47 -3.97
CA GLN A 432 39.50 -28.32 -4.87
C GLN A 432 38.88 -27.11 -4.17
N GLU A 433 39.73 -26.30 -3.55
CA GLU A 433 39.45 -24.88 -3.35
C GLU A 433 39.24 -24.24 -4.73
N ILE A 434 38.03 -23.78 -5.01
CA ILE A 434 37.75 -22.95 -6.18
C ILE A 434 38.29 -21.55 -5.86
N LYS A 435 39.53 -21.29 -6.30
CA LYS A 435 40.13 -19.97 -6.35
C LYS A 435 39.62 -19.27 -7.62
N ARG A 436 38.61 -18.39 -7.50
CA ARG A 436 38.12 -17.53 -8.60
C ARG A 436 38.83 -16.17 -8.56
N ASP A 437 39.65 -15.92 -9.58
CA ASP A 437 40.52 -14.75 -9.75
C ASP A 437 39.77 -13.59 -10.46
N LYS A 438 38.62 -13.18 -9.91
CA LYS A 438 37.79 -12.09 -10.46
C LYS A 438 37.71 -10.97 -9.44
N GLU A 439 38.11 -9.76 -9.83
CA GLU A 439 38.03 -8.59 -8.96
C GLU A 439 36.59 -8.07 -8.92
N SER A 440 36.01 -7.89 -7.73
CA SER A 440 34.62 -7.45 -7.58
C SER A 440 34.39 -6.04 -8.16
N HIS A 441 33.20 -5.81 -8.69
CA HIS A 441 32.80 -4.52 -9.22
C HIS A 441 32.76 -3.44 -8.12
N ILE A 442 33.14 -2.20 -8.44
CA ILE A 442 33.24 -1.14 -7.41
C ILE A 442 31.90 -0.86 -6.71
N LEU A 443 30.79 -0.93 -7.44
CA LEU A 443 29.45 -0.72 -6.89
C LEU A 443 29.00 -1.86 -5.96
N SER A 444 29.58 -3.06 -6.06
CA SER A 444 29.29 -4.10 -5.09
C SER A 444 30.03 -3.84 -3.78
N ILE A 445 31.17 -3.13 -3.80
CA ILE A 445 32.04 -2.87 -2.63
C ILE A 445 31.55 -1.67 -1.79
N LEU A 446 31.01 -0.66 -2.46
CA LEU A 446 30.48 0.54 -1.83
C LEU A 446 29.13 0.28 -1.15
N THR A 447 28.81 1.07 -0.12
CA THR A 447 27.49 1.07 0.52
C THR A 447 26.48 1.97 -0.23
N PRO A 448 25.17 1.82 0.00
CA PRO A 448 24.15 2.68 -0.60
C PRO A 448 24.37 4.18 -0.33
N GLU A 449 24.75 4.53 0.89
CA GLU A 449 25.10 5.89 1.30
C GLU A 449 26.38 6.40 0.62
N GLU A 450 27.42 5.57 0.49
CA GLU A 450 28.65 5.95 -0.21
C GLU A 450 28.38 6.22 -1.70
N ILE A 451 27.56 5.39 -2.34
CA ILE A 451 27.10 5.58 -3.72
C ILE A 451 26.31 6.88 -3.86
N ALA A 452 25.42 7.20 -2.91
CA ALA A 452 24.66 8.45 -2.90
C ALA A 452 25.58 9.67 -2.82
N GLN A 453 26.60 9.62 -1.95
CA GLN A 453 27.53 10.72 -1.74
C GLN A 453 28.46 10.92 -2.95
N PHE A 454 28.96 9.84 -3.57
CA PHE A 454 29.72 9.94 -4.82
C PHE A 454 28.89 10.51 -5.97
N HIS A 455 27.63 10.08 -6.11
CA HIS A 455 26.71 10.62 -7.11
C HIS A 455 26.38 12.09 -6.86
N GLN A 456 26.17 12.47 -5.60
CA GLN A 456 25.95 13.86 -5.23
C GLN A 456 27.16 14.74 -5.58
N VAL A 457 28.38 14.27 -5.30
CA VAL A 457 29.62 14.97 -5.64
C VAL A 457 29.78 15.10 -7.15
N SER A 458 29.49 14.07 -7.94
CA SER A 458 29.62 14.11 -9.39
C SER A 458 28.61 15.06 -10.08
N GLN A 459 27.49 15.38 -9.42
CA GLN A 459 26.51 16.36 -9.91
C GLN A 459 26.84 17.82 -9.56
N MET A 460 27.73 18.10 -8.60
CA MET A 460 28.04 19.45 -8.13
C MET A 460 29.14 20.11 -9.00
N VAL A 461 28.74 20.84 -10.05
CA VAL A 461 29.67 21.42 -11.04
C VAL A 461 30.04 22.89 -10.76
N ALA A 462 29.36 23.57 -9.82
CA ALA A 462 29.47 25.02 -9.68
C ALA A 462 30.70 25.48 -8.83
N PRO A 463 31.42 26.56 -9.22
CA PRO A 463 32.65 27.00 -8.55
C PRO A 463 32.53 27.30 -7.05
N TYR A 464 31.36 27.78 -6.61
CA TYR A 464 31.08 28.10 -5.20
C TYR A 464 30.79 26.86 -4.33
N GLN A 465 30.52 25.70 -4.96
CA GLN A 465 30.30 24.44 -4.25
C GLN A 465 31.59 23.68 -3.94
N ARG A 466 32.76 24.16 -4.43
CA ARG A 466 34.06 23.50 -4.25
C ARG A 466 34.39 23.19 -2.79
N LYS A 467 34.08 24.09 -1.86
CA LYS A 467 34.33 23.86 -0.43
C LYS A 467 33.45 22.73 0.13
N LYS A 468 32.17 22.70 -0.27
CA LYS A 468 31.21 21.66 0.14
C LYS A 468 31.53 20.30 -0.50
N VAL A 469 31.94 20.29 -1.77
CA VAL A 469 32.42 19.10 -2.47
C VAL A 469 33.66 18.53 -1.77
N GLN A 470 34.62 19.39 -1.41
CA GLN A 470 35.83 18.97 -0.68
C GLN A 470 35.48 18.37 0.68
N GLU A 471 34.60 19.02 1.46
CA GLU A 471 34.14 18.52 2.77
C GLU A 471 33.45 17.14 2.66
N ILE A 472 32.57 16.95 1.67
CA ILE A 472 31.91 15.66 1.43
C ILE A 472 32.93 14.60 1.00
N THR A 473 33.86 14.95 0.10
CA THR A 473 34.89 14.05 -0.43
C THR A 473 35.85 13.59 0.66
N ASP A 474 36.33 14.50 1.51
CA ASP A 474 37.24 14.18 2.62
C ASP A 474 36.56 13.30 3.68
N LYS A 475 35.29 13.60 4.00
CA LYS A 475 34.49 12.79 4.90
C LYS A 475 34.25 11.39 4.35
N LEU A 476 33.86 11.29 3.07
CA LEU A 476 33.61 10.03 2.38
C LEU A 476 34.88 9.17 2.33
N LYS A 477 36.02 9.78 2.02
CA LYS A 477 37.33 9.10 2.04
C LYS A 477 37.66 8.53 3.42
N SER A 478 37.49 9.34 4.48
CA SER A 478 37.73 8.89 5.85
C SER A 478 36.83 7.70 6.24
N VAL A 479 35.55 7.74 5.86
CA VAL A 479 34.58 6.68 6.15
C VAL A 479 34.97 5.37 5.46
N ILE A 480 35.33 5.42 4.17
CA ILE A 480 35.73 4.24 3.41
C ILE A 480 37.01 3.63 3.99
N ILE A 481 38.04 4.44 4.27
CA ILE A 481 39.30 3.95 4.85
C ILE A 481 39.07 3.29 6.22
N THR A 482 38.22 3.88 7.05
CA THR A 482 37.91 3.31 8.37
C THR A 482 37.17 1.98 8.25
N ARG A 483 36.30 1.83 7.23
CA ARG A 483 35.50 0.63 7.02
C ARG A 483 36.30 -0.51 6.37
N THR A 484 37.16 -0.22 5.39
CA THR A 484 37.81 -1.24 4.56
C THR A 484 39.30 -1.42 4.85
N GLY A 485 39.87 -0.65 5.78
CA GLY A 485 41.26 -0.80 6.21
C GLY A 485 42.27 -0.50 5.12
N GLU A 486 43.26 -1.38 4.94
CA GLU A 486 44.42 -1.19 4.06
C GLU A 486 44.05 -0.98 2.58
N LEU A 487 42.90 -1.50 2.14
CA LEU A 487 42.40 -1.34 0.76
C LEU A 487 41.58 -0.06 0.54
N GLY A 488 41.31 0.72 1.59
CA GLY A 488 40.36 1.85 1.50
C GLY A 488 40.81 2.99 0.60
N GLU A 489 42.11 3.27 0.52
CA GLU A 489 42.64 4.31 -0.37
C GLU A 489 42.46 3.91 -1.86
N GLU A 490 42.66 2.63 -2.16
CA GLU A 490 42.48 2.07 -3.51
C GLU A 490 41.01 2.03 -3.91
N ILE A 491 40.13 1.54 -3.02
CA ILE A 491 38.68 1.52 -3.22
C ILE A 491 38.16 2.94 -3.45
N PHE A 492 38.58 3.90 -2.64
CA PHE A 492 38.18 5.30 -2.79
C PHE A 492 38.61 5.87 -4.15
N THR A 493 39.83 5.57 -4.58
CA THR A 493 40.37 6.02 -5.88
C THR A 493 39.59 5.40 -7.04
N ARG A 494 39.32 4.09 -7.00
CA ARG A 494 38.53 3.39 -8.01
C ARG A 494 37.10 3.91 -8.09
N ALA A 495 36.46 4.14 -6.95
CA ALA A 495 35.12 4.73 -6.87
C ALA A 495 35.10 6.15 -7.45
N SER A 496 36.06 6.99 -7.07
CA SER A 496 36.17 8.36 -7.59
C SER A 496 36.29 8.39 -9.10
N ASN A 497 37.12 7.52 -9.69
CA ASN A 497 37.25 7.43 -11.15
C ASN A 497 35.95 6.94 -11.81
N PHE A 498 35.30 5.93 -11.24
CA PHE A 498 34.03 5.41 -11.76
C PHE A 498 32.94 6.50 -11.84
N PHE A 499 32.73 7.26 -10.77
CA PHE A 499 31.68 8.30 -10.74
C PHE A 499 32.05 9.58 -11.52
N LEU A 500 33.33 9.74 -11.91
CA LEU A 500 33.76 10.77 -12.86
C LEU A 500 33.44 10.38 -14.31
N GLU A 501 33.55 9.09 -14.65
CA GLU A 501 33.35 8.59 -16.01
C GLU A 501 31.90 8.20 -16.31
N VAL A 502 31.14 7.77 -15.30
CA VAL A 502 29.79 7.23 -15.45
C VAL A 502 28.73 8.18 -14.92
N LYS A 503 27.79 8.57 -15.78
CA LYS A 503 26.64 9.40 -15.40
C LYS A 503 25.40 8.53 -15.13
N LEU A 504 25.07 8.36 -13.87
CA LEU A 504 23.90 7.56 -13.46
C LEU A 504 22.60 8.38 -13.48
N GLU A 505 21.56 7.82 -14.11
CA GLU A 505 20.20 8.33 -14.01
C GLU A 505 19.60 8.06 -12.62
N ALA A 506 18.67 8.92 -12.17
CA ALA A 506 18.08 8.83 -10.84
C ALA A 506 17.32 7.50 -10.59
N LYS A 507 16.77 6.89 -11.65
CA LYS A 507 16.09 5.60 -11.58
C LYS A 507 17.08 4.45 -11.38
N ASN A 508 18.15 4.41 -12.18
CA ASN A 508 19.21 3.40 -12.04
C ASN A 508 19.94 3.52 -10.70
N LEU A 509 20.12 4.74 -10.18
CA LEU A 509 20.73 4.97 -8.87
C LEU A 509 20.02 4.21 -7.75
N LYS A 510 18.68 4.25 -7.71
CA LYS A 510 17.90 3.55 -6.68
C LYS A 510 18.05 2.04 -6.77
N LEU A 511 18.09 1.48 -7.98
CA LEU A 511 18.32 0.04 -8.20
C LEU A 511 19.74 -0.36 -7.80
N ILE A 512 20.74 0.42 -8.21
CA ILE A 512 22.15 0.21 -7.85
C ILE A 512 22.34 0.22 -6.33
N GLN A 513 21.69 1.15 -5.62
CA GLN A 513 21.73 1.19 -4.15
C GLN A 513 21.12 -0.07 -3.51
N ARG A 514 20.01 -0.59 -4.05
CA ARG A 514 19.39 -1.82 -3.55
C ARG A 514 20.29 -3.04 -3.75
N TYR A 515 20.85 -3.23 -4.94
CA TYR A 515 21.78 -4.33 -5.20
C TYR A 515 23.10 -4.19 -4.42
N SER A 516 23.63 -2.98 -4.27
CA SER A 516 24.82 -2.70 -3.42
C SER A 516 24.57 -3.10 -1.96
N GLY A 517 23.39 -2.80 -1.41
CA GLY A 517 22.99 -3.25 -0.09
C GLY A 517 22.96 -4.77 0.05
N LEU A 518 22.44 -5.48 -0.95
CA LEU A 518 22.44 -6.95 -0.99
C LEU A 518 23.87 -7.53 -1.09
N ALA A 519 24.73 -6.94 -1.92
CA ALA A 519 26.14 -7.34 -2.04
C ALA A 519 26.88 -7.18 -0.70
N GLY A 520 26.65 -6.07 0.00
CA GLY A 520 27.20 -5.81 1.33
C GLY A 520 26.77 -6.87 2.36
N ARG A 521 25.47 -7.18 2.41
CA ARG A 521 24.93 -8.23 3.30
C ARG A 521 25.51 -9.61 2.97
N THR A 522 25.58 -9.96 1.70
CA THR A 522 26.14 -11.24 1.26
C THR A 522 27.60 -11.40 1.71
N ARG A 523 28.42 -10.34 1.57
CA ARG A 523 29.80 -10.36 2.06
C ARG A 523 29.93 -10.50 3.55
N LEU A 524 29.07 -9.83 4.34
CA LEU A 524 29.10 -9.96 5.80
C LEU A 524 28.84 -11.41 6.23
N LEU A 525 27.92 -12.10 5.56
CA LEU A 525 27.63 -13.51 5.82
C LEU A 525 28.77 -14.44 5.40
N LEU A 526 29.36 -14.19 4.22
CA LEU A 526 30.55 -14.92 3.77
C LEU A 526 31.73 -14.73 4.73
N GLN A 527 31.97 -13.50 5.20
CA GLN A 527 33.01 -13.19 6.18
C GLN A 527 32.74 -13.90 7.52
N HIS A 528 31.47 -13.92 7.97
CA HIS A 528 31.10 -14.64 9.18
C HIS A 528 31.40 -16.14 9.06
N LEU A 529 31.01 -16.77 7.96
CA LEU A 529 31.26 -18.19 7.71
C LEU A 529 32.76 -18.51 7.58
N ASN A 530 33.53 -17.66 6.90
CA ASN A 530 34.98 -17.81 6.78
C ASN A 530 35.67 -17.68 8.15
N ASN A 531 35.33 -16.65 8.94
CA ASN A 531 35.84 -16.48 10.30
C ASN A 531 35.47 -17.67 11.20
N TRP A 532 34.24 -18.18 11.07
CA TRP A 532 33.81 -19.36 11.81
C TRP A 532 34.65 -20.59 11.44
N SER A 533 34.92 -20.79 10.14
CA SER A 533 35.76 -21.88 9.64
C SER A 533 37.22 -21.76 10.09
N GLU A 534 37.76 -20.55 10.22
CA GLU A 534 39.10 -20.32 10.77
C GLU A 534 39.19 -20.65 12.27
N GLN A 535 38.10 -20.40 13.02
CA GLN A 535 38.05 -20.63 14.47
C GLN A 535 37.74 -22.08 14.86
N HIS A 536 36.90 -22.78 14.10
CA HIS A 536 36.36 -24.10 14.45
C HIS A 536 36.81 -25.24 13.52
N GLY A 537 37.61 -24.94 12.49
CA GLY A 537 38.09 -25.90 11.49
C GLY A 537 37.26 -25.89 10.20
N GLU A 538 37.80 -26.50 9.13
CA GLU A 538 37.13 -26.52 7.82
C GLU A 538 35.73 -27.14 7.88
N LEU A 539 34.75 -26.43 7.30
CA LEU A 539 33.39 -26.91 7.14
C LEU A 539 33.36 -28.25 6.36
N PRO A 540 32.72 -29.31 6.88
CA PRO A 540 32.61 -30.59 6.17
C PRO A 540 31.95 -30.41 4.79
N GLU A 541 32.40 -31.16 3.77
CA GLU A 541 31.96 -31.00 2.37
C GLU A 541 30.45 -31.10 2.16
N ASN A 542 29.71 -31.79 3.04
CA ASN A 542 28.25 -31.95 2.99
C ASN A 542 27.51 -31.26 4.14
N SER A 543 28.18 -30.35 4.86
CA SER A 543 27.54 -29.57 5.93
C SER A 543 26.67 -28.45 5.37
N GLN A 544 25.63 -28.08 6.11
CA GLN A 544 24.80 -26.93 5.75
C GLN A 544 25.60 -25.63 5.65
N GLY A 545 26.65 -25.47 6.47
CA GLY A 545 27.56 -24.33 6.38
C GLY A 545 28.38 -24.30 5.09
N ARG A 546 28.86 -25.45 4.59
CA ARG A 546 29.59 -25.51 3.30
C ARG A 546 28.68 -25.24 2.11
N ILE A 547 27.45 -25.76 2.14
CA ILE A 547 26.42 -25.48 1.12
C ILE A 547 26.08 -23.98 1.11
N ALA A 548 25.80 -23.40 2.28
CA ALA A 548 25.51 -21.98 2.41
C ALA A 548 26.67 -21.09 1.91
N LEU A 549 27.92 -21.49 2.16
CA LEU A 549 29.10 -20.76 1.68
C LEU A 549 29.19 -20.73 0.15
N VAL A 550 28.96 -21.86 -0.53
CA VAL A 550 28.97 -21.95 -2.00
C VAL A 550 27.79 -21.18 -2.61
N GLU A 551 26.61 -21.28 -2.01
CA GLU A 551 25.41 -20.61 -2.51
C GLU A 551 25.47 -19.09 -2.30
N LEU A 552 25.99 -18.62 -1.16
CA LEU A 552 26.24 -17.20 -0.92
C LEU A 552 27.30 -16.61 -1.87
N ASP A 553 28.36 -17.35 -2.18
CA ASP A 553 29.36 -16.91 -3.18
C ASP A 553 28.70 -16.77 -4.56
N ASN A 554 27.91 -17.75 -4.99
CA ASN A 554 27.19 -17.68 -6.25
C ASN A 554 26.17 -16.51 -6.27
N LEU A 555 25.46 -16.28 -5.16
CA LEU A 555 24.53 -15.16 -5.03
C LEU A 555 25.26 -13.81 -5.12
N PHE A 556 26.40 -13.69 -4.44
CA PHE A 556 27.23 -12.49 -4.51
C PHE A 556 27.64 -12.18 -5.95
N TRP A 557 28.11 -13.17 -6.71
CA TRP A 557 28.54 -12.96 -8.10
C TRP A 557 27.38 -12.63 -9.05
N ARG A 558 26.17 -13.14 -8.80
CA ARG A 558 24.96 -12.72 -9.54
C ARG A 558 24.63 -11.26 -9.28
N ILE A 559 24.69 -10.82 -8.03
CA ILE A 559 24.48 -9.42 -7.65
C ILE A 559 25.57 -8.52 -8.25
N ASP A 560 26.83 -8.95 -8.20
CA ASP A 560 27.98 -8.22 -8.77
C ASP A 560 27.84 -8.01 -10.28
N GLN A 561 27.39 -9.04 -11.01
CA GLN A 561 27.10 -8.95 -12.44
C GLN A 561 26.01 -7.92 -12.73
N ARG A 562 24.91 -7.90 -11.96
CA ARG A 562 23.85 -6.88 -12.12
C ARG A 562 24.36 -5.47 -11.89
N LEU A 563 25.20 -5.29 -10.88
CA LEU A 563 25.83 -4.00 -10.58
C LEU A 563 26.80 -3.53 -11.67
N GLN A 564 27.30 -4.44 -12.51
CA GLN A 564 28.10 -4.11 -13.69
C GLN A 564 27.24 -3.70 -14.90
N GLU A 565 26.04 -4.26 -15.05
CA GLU A 565 25.11 -4.02 -16.18
C GLU A 565 24.30 -2.71 -16.01
N LEU A 566 23.81 -2.44 -14.79
CA LEU A 566 22.92 -1.29 -14.48
C LEU A 566 23.48 0.10 -14.85
N PRO A 567 24.78 0.39 -14.76
CA PRO A 567 25.33 1.67 -15.19
C PRO A 567 25.40 1.85 -16.71
N THR A 568 25.39 0.77 -17.48
CA THR A 568 25.55 0.76 -18.94
C THR A 568 24.23 0.65 -19.71
N ASP A 569 23.18 0.13 -19.08
CA ASP A 569 21.90 -0.14 -19.72
C ASP A 569 20.88 1.01 -19.61
N LYS A 570 20.20 1.29 -20.73
CA LYS A 570 18.96 2.06 -20.75
C LYS A 570 17.81 1.14 -20.35
N LEU A 571 17.34 1.23 -19.11
CA LEU A 571 16.23 0.41 -18.63
C LEU A 571 14.91 0.75 -19.36
N GLU A 572 14.29 -0.27 -19.96
CA GLU A 572 12.90 -0.22 -20.38
C GLU A 572 11.96 -0.51 -19.18
N SER A 573 10.76 0.07 -19.15
CA SER A 573 9.83 -0.05 -18.00
C SER A 573 9.46 -1.48 -17.61
N LYS A 574 9.52 -2.44 -18.54
CA LYS A 574 9.28 -3.86 -18.24
C LYS A 574 10.46 -4.53 -17.52
N GLN A 575 11.69 -4.07 -17.76
CA GLN A 575 12.89 -4.61 -17.12
C GLN A 575 13.01 -4.13 -15.66
N GLU A 576 12.49 -2.95 -15.34
CA GLU A 576 12.48 -2.40 -13.97
C GLU A 576 11.70 -3.30 -12.99
N VAL A 577 10.51 -3.77 -13.40
CA VAL A 577 9.69 -4.68 -12.58
C VAL A 577 10.40 -6.01 -12.36
N THR A 578 11.03 -6.57 -13.40
CA THR A 578 11.80 -7.81 -13.29
C THR A 578 12.99 -7.68 -12.33
N LEU A 579 13.70 -6.55 -12.37
CA LEU A 579 14.83 -6.31 -11.45
C LEU A 579 14.37 -6.08 -10.00
N LEU A 580 13.19 -5.48 -9.79
CA LEU A 580 12.61 -5.36 -8.46
C LEU A 580 12.18 -6.72 -7.89
N ILE A 581 11.63 -7.61 -8.72
CA ILE A 581 11.33 -8.99 -8.33
C ILE A 581 12.62 -9.73 -7.97
N GLU A 582 13.66 -9.65 -8.81
CA GLU A 582 14.97 -10.29 -8.56
C GLU A 582 15.62 -9.77 -7.25
N ILE A 583 15.50 -8.48 -6.93
CA ILE A 583 15.96 -7.90 -5.65
C ILE A 583 15.27 -8.56 -4.46
N GLU A 584 13.96 -8.79 -4.54
CA GLU A 584 13.21 -9.42 -3.45
C GLU A 584 13.53 -10.92 -3.34
N GLU A 585 13.72 -11.62 -4.45
CA GLU A 585 14.21 -13.01 -4.47
C GLU A 585 15.60 -13.14 -3.80
N PHE A 586 16.54 -12.23 -4.11
CA PHE A 586 17.86 -12.21 -3.49
C PHE A 586 17.79 -11.87 -2.00
N ARG A 587 16.86 -10.98 -1.60
CA ARG A 587 16.64 -10.65 -0.19
C ARG A 587 16.11 -11.85 0.60
N GLU A 588 15.18 -12.60 0.02
CA GLU A 588 14.61 -13.80 0.64
C GLU A 588 15.68 -14.89 0.80
N GLN A 589 16.46 -15.15 -0.25
CA GLN A 589 17.60 -16.08 -0.20
C GLN A 589 18.59 -15.71 0.91
N LEU A 590 18.96 -14.42 1.04
CA LEU A 590 19.83 -13.96 2.13
C LEU A 590 19.22 -14.19 3.52
N GLY A 591 17.91 -14.01 3.68
CA GLY A 591 17.22 -14.27 4.95
C GLY A 591 17.28 -15.73 5.36
N VAL A 592 17.22 -16.66 4.39
CA VAL A 592 17.40 -18.10 4.65
C VAL A 592 18.82 -18.38 5.15
N TYR A 593 19.84 -17.83 4.50
CA TYR A 593 21.23 -18.02 4.92
C TYR A 593 21.55 -17.37 6.26
N GLU A 594 21.02 -16.18 6.55
CA GLU A 594 21.14 -15.52 7.85
C GLU A 594 20.63 -16.41 8.99
N ASN A 595 19.48 -17.06 8.79
CA ASN A 595 18.90 -17.95 9.78
C ASN A 595 19.69 -19.26 9.92
N SER A 596 20.17 -19.82 8.81
CA SER A 596 21.02 -21.01 8.82
C SER A 596 22.35 -20.76 9.52
N ILE A 597 22.99 -19.61 9.28
CA ILE A 597 24.25 -19.21 9.93
C ILE A 597 24.05 -18.97 11.43
N LYS A 598 22.94 -18.31 11.83
CA LYS A 598 22.60 -18.13 13.25
C LYS A 598 22.45 -19.46 14.00
N ARG A 599 21.84 -20.47 13.36
CA ARG A 599 21.69 -21.81 13.95
C ARG A 599 23.04 -22.51 14.07
N LEU A 600 23.89 -22.42 13.05
CA LEU A 600 25.26 -22.95 13.10
C LEU A 600 26.09 -22.33 14.24
N SER A 601 25.90 -21.03 14.53
CA SER A 601 26.57 -20.37 15.67
C SER A 601 25.98 -20.69 17.05
N ALA A 602 24.77 -21.27 17.12
CA ALA A 602 24.10 -21.62 18.36
C ALA A 602 24.30 -23.09 18.77
N ASP A 603 24.66 -23.95 17.81
CA ASP A 603 24.94 -25.38 18.01
C ASP A 603 26.42 -25.67 18.38
N CYS A 604 27.24 -24.62 18.59
CA CYS A 604 28.60 -24.65 19.12
C CYS A 604 28.66 -23.87 20.43
#